data_AF-A0A1T4MBK5-F1
#
_entry.id   AF-A0A1T4MBK5-F1
#
_cell.length_a   1.000
_cell.length_b   1.000
_cell.length_c   1.000
_cell.angle_alpha   90.00
_cell.angle_beta   90.00
_cell.angle_gamma   90.00
#
_symmetry.space_group_name_H-M   'P 1'
#
loop_
_entity.id
_entity.type
_entity.pdbx_description
1 polymer ?
#
loop_
_entity_poly.entity_id
_entity_poly.type
_entity_poly.pdbx_seq_one_letter_code
_entity_poly.pdbx_strand_id
1 'polypeptide(L)'
;MKKRFILLITVLSATFFLYAKSVEITFEFADGERLVKEYDDMKTALVIWTGDSDNCIPSKELTNIAGLENWEMLQAIEWYGIRYYGDWSFLKDIKNLKGIFVSYFRGKSLRFLEDLSDLEYIELKVSIDKKDSEEFEKEAVDLSKLTKIQKISIRANYFEKNTHSDNRLTRIPNFINVQNRPALDINNNHIKKLTRYDKKLLRQYSKVYLYSNPLSADKEKVEKELKGIEFVW
;
A
#
# COMPACT_ATOMS: atom_id res chain seq x y z
N MET A 1 12.80 27.35 -42.10
CA MET A 1 13.07 26.55 -40.89
C MET A 1 11.83 26.23 -40.08
N LYS A 2 10.96 27.18 -39.74
CA LYS A 2 9.74 26.94 -38.92
C LYS A 2 8.79 25.84 -39.44
N LYS A 3 8.50 25.78 -40.74
CA LYS A 3 7.59 24.76 -41.33
C LYS A 3 8.11 23.31 -41.21
N ARG A 4 9.43 23.09 -41.33
CA ARG A 4 10.04 21.76 -41.18
C ARG A 4 10.07 21.31 -39.72
N PHE A 5 10.25 22.26 -38.79
CA PHE A 5 10.23 22.01 -37.35
C PHE A 5 8.83 21.66 -36.84
N ILE A 6 7.80 22.36 -37.33
CA ILE A 6 6.40 22.04 -37.03
C ILE A 6 6.06 20.66 -37.57
N LEU A 7 6.40 20.34 -38.83
CA LEU A 7 6.15 19.01 -39.41
C LEU A 7 6.85 17.89 -38.62
N LEU A 8 8.09 18.10 -38.17
CA LEU A 8 8.84 17.13 -37.37
C LEU A 8 8.17 16.88 -36.01
N ILE A 9 7.75 17.95 -35.33
CA ILE A 9 7.01 17.85 -34.05
C ILE A 9 5.68 17.14 -34.28
N THR A 10 4.94 17.47 -35.33
CA THR A 10 3.65 16.83 -35.64
C THR A 10 3.83 15.34 -35.95
N VAL A 11 4.86 14.96 -36.71
CA VAL A 11 5.18 13.55 -37.00
C VAL A 11 5.62 12.81 -35.74
N LEU A 12 6.49 13.41 -34.91
CA LEU A 12 6.88 12.84 -33.62
C LEU A 12 5.65 12.62 -32.71
N SER A 13 4.80 13.64 -32.54
CA SER A 13 3.58 13.50 -31.73
C SER A 13 2.60 12.48 -32.32
N ALA A 14 2.46 12.41 -33.65
CA ALA A 14 1.60 11.41 -34.30
C ALA A 14 2.15 9.99 -34.11
N THR A 15 3.48 9.80 -34.14
CA THR A 15 4.08 8.50 -33.82
C THR A 15 3.91 8.12 -32.35
N PHE A 16 3.94 9.06 -31.41
CA PHE A 16 3.65 8.76 -30.00
C PHE A 16 2.22 8.24 -29.78
N PHE A 17 1.22 8.83 -30.44
CA PHE A 17 -0.17 8.35 -30.35
C PHE A 17 -0.44 7.04 -31.10
N LEU A 18 0.34 6.72 -32.14
CA LEU A 18 0.22 5.45 -32.88
C LEU A 18 0.83 4.24 -32.15
N TYR A 19 1.60 4.46 -31.09
CA TYR A 19 2.27 3.42 -30.31
C TYR A 19 1.83 3.31 -28.86
N ALA A 20 0.82 4.07 -28.41
CA ALA A 20 0.21 3.85 -27.10
C ALA A 20 -0.37 2.42 -27.09
N LYS A 21 0.22 1.54 -26.28
CA LYS A 21 -0.29 0.17 -26.13
C LYS A 21 -1.32 0.20 -25.02
N SER A 22 -2.35 -0.61 -25.15
CA SER A 22 -3.18 -0.91 -23.99
C SER A 22 -2.52 -2.02 -23.17
N VAL A 23 -2.60 -1.88 -21.85
CA VAL A 23 -2.33 -2.97 -20.91
C VAL A 23 -3.67 -3.53 -20.49
N GLU A 24 -3.86 -4.82 -20.71
CA GLU A 24 -5.02 -5.56 -20.20
C GLU A 24 -4.74 -6.00 -18.76
N ILE A 25 -5.62 -5.59 -17.85
CA ILE A 25 -5.65 -6.08 -16.48
C ILE A 25 -6.86 -6.98 -16.31
N THR A 26 -6.61 -8.20 -15.85
CA THR A 26 -7.65 -9.18 -15.54
C THR A 26 -7.93 -9.18 -14.04
N PHE A 27 -9.21 -9.13 -13.69
CA PHE A 27 -9.74 -9.30 -12.34
C PHE A 27 -10.59 -10.57 -12.32
N GLU A 28 -10.28 -11.49 -11.42
CA GLU A 28 -11.07 -12.71 -11.20
C GLU A 28 -11.77 -12.62 -9.84
N PHE A 29 -13.07 -12.90 -9.84
CA PHE A 29 -13.91 -12.82 -8.66
C PHE A 29 -14.15 -14.20 -8.04
N ALA A 30 -14.50 -14.22 -6.75
CA ALA A 30 -14.75 -15.44 -6.00
C ALA A 30 -15.95 -16.27 -6.53
N ASP A 31 -16.87 -15.65 -7.28
CA ASP A 31 -17.98 -16.31 -7.96
C ASP A 31 -17.60 -16.91 -9.33
N GLY A 32 -16.33 -16.76 -9.74
CA GLY A 32 -15.81 -17.25 -11.01
C GLY A 32 -15.99 -16.27 -12.17
N GLU A 33 -16.61 -15.11 -11.96
CA GLU A 33 -16.66 -14.07 -12.99
C GLU A 33 -15.26 -13.51 -13.28
N ARG A 34 -15.06 -13.07 -14.52
CA ARG A 34 -13.83 -12.43 -14.98
C ARG A 34 -14.15 -11.09 -15.61
N LEU A 35 -13.44 -10.05 -15.20
CA LEU A 35 -13.48 -8.73 -15.81
C LEU A 35 -12.10 -8.40 -16.37
N VAL A 36 -12.04 -8.03 -17.64
CA VAL A 36 -10.83 -7.51 -18.28
C VAL A 36 -11.03 -6.02 -18.53
N LYS A 37 -10.06 -5.20 -18.12
CA LYS A 37 -10.03 -3.77 -18.40
C LYS A 37 -8.75 -3.40 -19.11
N GLU A 38 -8.88 -2.59 -20.16
CA GLU A 38 -7.76 -2.00 -20.87
C GLU A 38 -7.40 -0.63 -20.30
N TYR A 39 -6.10 -0.39 -20.12
CA TYR A 39 -5.57 0.87 -19.63
C TYR A 39 -4.51 1.40 -20.58
N ASP A 40 -4.44 2.72 -20.70
CA ASP A 40 -3.38 3.44 -21.41
C ASP A 40 -2.05 3.26 -20.68
N ASP A 41 -1.09 2.58 -21.33
CA ASP A 41 0.22 2.23 -20.76
C ASP A 41 1.12 3.45 -20.53
N MET A 42 0.79 4.61 -21.11
CA MET A 42 1.52 5.86 -20.88
C MET A 42 1.26 6.47 -19.51
N LYS A 43 0.19 6.05 -18.83
CA LYS A 43 -0.09 6.50 -17.46
C LYS A 43 0.88 5.85 -16.48
N THR A 44 1.31 6.63 -15.50
CA THR A 44 2.22 6.16 -14.43
C THR A 44 1.50 5.73 -13.17
N ALA A 45 0.17 5.87 -13.12
CA ALA A 45 -0.62 5.52 -11.96
C ALA A 45 -1.88 4.77 -12.39
N LEU A 46 -2.18 3.70 -11.66
CA LEU A 46 -3.43 2.95 -11.77
C LEU A 46 -4.31 3.28 -10.57
N VAL A 47 -5.43 3.95 -10.84
CA VAL A 47 -6.45 4.27 -9.84
C VAL A 47 -7.66 3.39 -10.09
N ILE A 48 -8.05 2.57 -9.10
CA ILE A 48 -9.23 1.70 -9.18
C ILE A 48 -10.17 2.02 -8.04
N TRP A 49 -11.45 2.19 -8.39
CA TRP A 49 -12.57 2.32 -7.47
C TRP A 49 -13.47 1.10 -7.58
N THR A 50 -14.05 0.66 -6.47
CA THR A 50 -15.20 -0.26 -6.51
C THR A 50 -16.52 0.51 -6.61
N GLY A 51 -17.48 -0.04 -7.33
CA GLY A 51 -18.81 0.56 -7.51
C GLY A 51 -19.50 0.09 -8.78
N ASP A 52 -20.66 0.69 -9.05
CA ASP A 52 -21.56 0.25 -10.12
C ASP A 52 -21.46 1.12 -11.40
N SER A 53 -20.41 1.94 -11.51
CA SER A 53 -20.16 2.76 -12.71
C SER A 53 -19.18 2.09 -13.67
N ASP A 54 -19.23 2.45 -14.96
CA ASP A 54 -18.38 1.87 -16.02
C ASP A 54 -16.87 1.96 -15.71
N ASN A 55 -16.46 2.99 -14.96
CA ASN A 55 -15.07 3.22 -14.58
C ASN A 55 -14.65 2.47 -13.30
N CYS A 56 -15.57 1.82 -12.60
CA CYS A 56 -15.30 1.03 -11.40
C CYS A 56 -15.14 -0.46 -11.71
N ILE A 57 -14.56 -1.23 -10.79
CA ILE A 57 -14.77 -2.67 -10.78
C ILE A 57 -15.92 -3.02 -9.80
N PRO A 58 -16.66 -4.11 -10.03
CA PRO A 58 -17.69 -4.54 -9.10
C PRO A 58 -17.20 -4.64 -7.66
N SER A 59 -18.04 -4.27 -6.69
CA SER A 59 -17.74 -4.43 -5.25
C SER A 59 -17.88 -5.89 -4.80
N LYS A 60 -17.23 -6.81 -5.52
CA LYS A 60 -17.17 -8.25 -5.27
C LYS A 60 -15.80 -8.65 -4.71
N GLU A 61 -15.74 -9.82 -4.10
CA GLU A 61 -14.48 -10.39 -3.61
C GLU A 61 -13.62 -10.86 -4.80
N LEU A 62 -12.38 -10.39 -4.84
CA LEU A 62 -11.37 -10.77 -5.82
C LEU A 62 -10.52 -11.93 -5.28
N THR A 63 -10.24 -12.88 -6.15
CA THR A 63 -9.33 -14.00 -5.90
C THR A 63 -8.01 -13.84 -6.65
N ASN A 64 -8.00 -13.12 -7.77
CA ASN A 64 -6.80 -12.90 -8.58
C ASN A 64 -6.81 -11.55 -9.32
N ILE A 65 -5.61 -11.03 -9.55
CA ILE A 65 -5.34 -9.83 -10.34
C ILE A 65 -4.09 -10.12 -11.18
N ALA A 66 -4.19 -9.95 -12.50
CA ALA A 66 -3.09 -10.27 -13.43
C ALA A 66 -2.94 -9.22 -14.54
N GLY A 67 -1.74 -9.11 -15.10
CA GLY A 67 -1.42 -8.23 -16.22
C GLY A 67 -0.69 -6.94 -15.83
N LEU A 68 -0.58 -6.63 -14.54
CA LEU A 68 0.09 -5.42 -14.04
C LEU A 68 1.59 -5.42 -14.35
N GLU A 69 2.21 -6.60 -14.39
CA GLU A 69 3.62 -6.82 -14.75
C GLU A 69 3.95 -6.36 -16.18
N ASN A 70 2.94 -6.27 -17.05
CA ASN A 70 3.09 -5.80 -18.43
C ASN A 70 3.05 -4.27 -18.55
N TRP A 71 2.75 -3.54 -17.46
CA TRP A 71 2.67 -2.10 -17.46
C TRP A 71 4.03 -1.45 -17.17
N GLU A 72 4.82 -1.22 -18.22
CA GLU A 72 6.21 -0.78 -18.10
C GLU A 72 6.37 0.56 -17.37
N MET A 73 5.43 1.49 -17.53
CA MET A 73 5.50 2.83 -16.94
C MET A 73 4.81 2.95 -15.57
N LEU A 74 4.21 1.88 -15.04
CA LEU A 74 3.45 1.93 -13.80
C LEU A 74 4.36 2.20 -12.59
N GLN A 75 4.09 3.30 -11.90
CA GLN A 75 4.83 3.74 -10.71
C GLN A 75 3.97 3.81 -9.46
N ALA A 76 2.66 3.94 -9.58
CA ALA A 76 1.77 4.05 -8.43
C ALA A 76 0.48 3.24 -8.62
N ILE A 77 0.03 2.64 -7.53
CA ILE A 77 -1.27 1.99 -7.45
C ILE A 77 -2.10 2.66 -6.35
N GLU A 78 -3.33 3.04 -6.68
CA GLU A 78 -4.30 3.57 -5.74
C GLU A 78 -5.62 2.79 -5.82
N TRP A 79 -5.89 1.98 -4.81
CA TRP A 79 -7.02 1.08 -4.77
C TRP A 79 -8.01 1.47 -3.68
N TYR A 80 -9.23 1.79 -4.12
CA TYR A 80 -10.31 2.25 -3.27
C TYR A 80 -11.41 1.20 -3.19
N GLY A 81 -11.59 0.63 -2.00
CA GLY A 81 -12.68 -0.30 -1.70
C GLY A 81 -12.55 -1.70 -2.33
N ILE A 82 -11.38 -2.04 -2.88
CA ILE A 82 -11.07 -3.35 -3.45
C ILE A 82 -11.11 -4.42 -2.36
N ARG A 83 -11.86 -5.50 -2.60
CA ARG A 83 -11.99 -6.63 -1.66
C ARG A 83 -11.14 -7.81 -2.14
N TYR A 84 -9.83 -7.71 -1.99
CA TYR A 84 -8.89 -8.77 -2.35
C TYR A 84 -8.34 -9.41 -1.07
N TYR A 85 -8.43 -10.73 -0.94
CA TYR A 85 -7.87 -11.50 0.19
C TYR A 85 -6.73 -12.44 -0.23
N GLY A 86 -6.32 -12.37 -1.50
CA GLY A 86 -5.27 -13.21 -2.04
C GLY A 86 -3.86 -12.77 -1.66
N ASP A 87 -2.89 -13.35 -2.35
CA ASP A 87 -1.48 -13.04 -2.17
C ASP A 87 -1.09 -11.78 -2.95
N TRP A 88 -0.61 -10.77 -2.23
CA TRP A 88 -0.16 -9.50 -2.80
C TRP A 88 1.24 -9.58 -3.44
N SER A 89 1.86 -10.76 -3.49
CA SER A 89 3.20 -10.96 -4.05
C SER A 89 3.32 -10.63 -5.54
N PHE A 90 2.21 -10.59 -6.31
CA PHE A 90 2.21 -10.14 -7.71
C PHE A 90 2.73 -8.70 -7.87
N LEU A 91 2.68 -7.88 -6.82
CA LEU A 91 3.19 -6.50 -6.86
C LEU A 91 4.71 -6.44 -7.12
N LYS A 92 5.46 -7.49 -6.77
CA LYS A 92 6.91 -7.53 -6.98
C LYS A 92 7.30 -7.58 -8.45
N ASP A 93 6.39 -8.00 -9.32
CA ASP A 93 6.63 -8.14 -10.75
C ASP A 93 6.44 -6.79 -11.49
N ILE A 94 6.01 -5.74 -10.77
CA ILE A 94 5.86 -4.38 -11.29
C ILE A 94 7.18 -3.62 -11.15
N LYS A 95 7.92 -3.51 -12.27
CA LYS A 95 9.33 -3.06 -12.31
C LYS A 95 9.59 -1.66 -11.73
N ASN A 96 8.64 -0.74 -11.83
CA ASN A 96 8.85 0.67 -11.49
C ASN A 96 7.97 1.15 -10.33
N LEU A 97 7.41 0.22 -9.54
CA LEU A 97 6.47 0.54 -8.47
C LEU A 97 7.13 1.30 -7.31
N LYS A 98 6.70 2.54 -7.11
CA LYS A 98 7.19 3.46 -6.07
C LYS A 98 6.14 3.76 -5.00
N GLY A 99 4.86 3.68 -5.36
CA GLY A 99 3.76 4.08 -4.48
C GLY A 99 2.64 3.05 -4.44
N ILE A 100 2.23 2.68 -3.23
CA ILE A 100 1.04 1.84 -3.02
C ILE A 100 0.11 2.56 -2.05
N PHE A 101 -1.15 2.73 -2.47
CA PHE A 101 -2.25 3.11 -1.60
C PHE A 101 -3.38 2.10 -1.73
N VAL A 102 -3.82 1.55 -0.60
CA VAL A 102 -4.96 0.62 -0.54
C VAL A 102 -5.89 1.05 0.59
N SER A 103 -7.09 1.52 0.24
CA SER A 103 -8.07 2.01 1.21
C SER A 103 -8.79 0.90 1.98
N TYR A 104 -8.63 -0.35 1.54
CA TYR A 104 -9.20 -1.52 2.20
C TYR A 104 -8.30 -2.74 2.03
N PHE A 105 -7.16 -2.72 2.71
CA PHE A 105 -6.23 -3.84 2.66
C PHE A 105 -6.75 -4.99 3.50
N ARG A 106 -6.94 -6.13 2.84
CA ARG A 106 -7.20 -7.43 3.44
C ARG A 106 -6.14 -8.38 2.91
N GLY A 107 -5.40 -8.99 3.81
CA GLY A 107 -4.28 -9.85 3.47
C GLY A 107 -3.78 -10.53 4.73
N LYS A 108 -3.32 -11.77 4.59
CA LYS A 108 -2.82 -12.55 5.73
C LYS A 108 -1.40 -12.19 6.13
N SER A 109 -0.67 -11.52 5.24
CA SER A 109 0.76 -11.27 5.35
C SER A 109 1.14 -9.94 4.72
N LEU A 110 2.20 -9.33 5.23
CA LEU A 110 2.86 -8.17 4.63
C LEU A 110 4.20 -8.53 3.96
N ARG A 111 4.52 -9.83 3.81
CA ARG A 111 5.78 -10.29 3.23
C ARG A 111 6.02 -9.91 1.78
N PHE A 112 4.97 -9.54 1.04
CA PHE A 112 5.16 -8.99 -0.30
C PHE A 112 6.04 -7.73 -0.30
N LEU A 113 6.14 -7.00 0.82
CA LEU A 113 7.01 -5.85 0.97
C LEU A 113 8.51 -6.19 0.92
N GLU A 114 8.89 -7.43 1.21
CA GLU A 114 10.30 -7.86 1.28
C GLU A 114 11.00 -7.78 -0.10
N ASP A 115 10.22 -7.72 -1.19
CA ASP A 115 10.72 -7.74 -2.56
C ASP A 115 10.56 -6.40 -3.31
N LEU A 116 9.94 -5.37 -2.70
CA LEU A 116 9.63 -4.10 -3.37
C LEU A 116 10.74 -3.04 -3.25
N SER A 117 11.95 -3.35 -3.74
CA SER A 117 13.15 -2.54 -3.46
C SER A 117 13.09 -1.05 -3.87
N ASP A 118 12.25 -0.71 -4.86
CA ASP A 118 12.08 0.65 -5.36
C ASP A 118 10.95 1.44 -4.69
N LEU A 119 10.24 0.84 -3.74
CA LEU A 119 9.10 1.46 -3.06
C LEU A 119 9.53 2.66 -2.22
N GLU A 120 8.92 3.81 -2.47
CA GLU A 120 9.15 5.08 -1.77
C GLU A 120 8.05 5.37 -0.74
N TYR A 121 6.81 4.95 -1.03
CA TYR A 121 5.65 5.16 -0.17
C TYR A 121 4.71 3.96 -0.15
N ILE A 122 4.20 3.64 1.04
CA ILE A 122 3.07 2.73 1.20
C ILE A 122 2.06 3.24 2.22
N GLU A 123 0.78 3.17 1.85
CA GLU A 123 -0.34 3.34 2.76
C GLU A 123 -1.37 2.22 2.59
N LEU A 124 -1.52 1.43 3.66
CA LEU A 124 -2.52 0.40 3.78
C LEU A 124 -3.51 0.80 4.88
N LYS A 125 -4.77 0.95 4.50
CA LYS A 125 -5.89 1.01 5.44
C LYS A 125 -6.36 -0.40 5.71
N VAL A 126 -5.80 -1.00 6.76
CA VAL A 126 -5.96 -2.41 7.09
C VAL A 126 -7.29 -2.68 7.79
N SER A 127 -7.84 -3.84 7.49
CA SER A 127 -8.94 -4.47 8.21
C SER A 127 -8.58 -5.94 8.39
N ILE A 128 -8.09 -6.31 9.58
CA ILE A 128 -7.62 -7.66 9.84
C ILE A 128 -8.68 -8.39 10.67
N ASP A 129 -9.13 -9.55 10.17
CA ASP A 129 -10.03 -10.41 10.92
C ASP A 129 -9.38 -10.81 12.25
N LYS A 130 -10.17 -10.78 13.34
CA LYS A 130 -9.67 -11.11 14.68
C LYS A 130 -8.95 -12.47 14.75
N LYS A 131 -9.40 -13.47 13.98
CA LYS A 131 -8.79 -14.79 13.89
C LYS A 131 -7.36 -14.77 13.29
N ASP A 132 -7.07 -13.80 12.42
CA ASP A 132 -5.80 -13.70 11.69
C ASP A 132 -4.87 -12.63 12.33
N SER A 133 -5.42 -11.78 13.20
CA SER A 133 -4.71 -10.66 13.84
C SER A 133 -3.43 -11.06 14.57
N GLU A 134 -3.44 -12.18 15.29
CA GLU A 134 -2.27 -12.62 16.07
C GLU A 134 -1.11 -13.07 15.17
N GLU A 135 -1.41 -13.74 14.07
CA GLU A 135 -0.39 -14.17 13.10
C GLU A 135 0.14 -12.96 12.33
N PHE A 136 -0.75 -12.11 11.83
CA PHE A 136 -0.42 -10.88 11.12
C PHE A 136 0.49 -9.96 11.94
N GLU A 137 0.20 -9.77 13.24
CA GLU A 137 1.00 -8.89 14.10
C GLU A 137 2.36 -9.48 14.50
N LYS A 138 2.49 -10.82 14.52
CA LYS A 138 3.74 -11.49 14.91
C LYS A 138 4.67 -11.74 13.73
N GLU A 139 4.14 -11.80 12.51
CA GLU A 139 4.90 -12.04 11.30
C GLU A 139 6.05 -11.05 11.18
N ALA A 140 7.28 -11.56 11.29
CA ALA A 140 8.45 -10.76 10.99
C ALA A 140 8.52 -10.52 9.48
N VAL A 141 8.63 -9.26 9.09
CA VAL A 141 8.78 -8.83 7.69
C VAL A 141 10.11 -8.09 7.55
N ASP A 142 10.99 -8.63 6.72
CA ASP A 142 12.32 -8.08 6.49
C ASP A 142 12.31 -6.94 5.47
N LEU A 143 12.47 -5.70 5.94
CA LEU A 143 12.45 -4.51 5.09
C LEU A 143 13.86 -4.10 4.62
N SER A 144 14.86 -4.98 4.69
CA SER A 144 16.24 -4.68 4.29
C SER A 144 16.38 -4.24 2.83
N LYS A 145 15.51 -4.72 1.93
CA LYS A 145 15.52 -4.33 0.52
C LYS A 145 14.85 -2.98 0.25
N LEU A 146 14.01 -2.48 1.17
CA LEU A 146 13.29 -1.21 1.03
C LEU A 146 14.21 -0.01 1.28
N THR A 147 15.23 0.17 0.45
CA THR A 147 16.24 1.22 0.62
C THR A 147 15.79 2.59 0.15
N LYS A 148 14.64 2.72 -0.53
CA LYS A 148 14.09 4.02 -0.96
C LYS A 148 12.88 4.47 -0.16
N ILE A 149 12.40 3.65 0.76
CA ILE A 149 11.17 3.92 1.52
C ILE A 149 11.34 5.17 2.38
N GLN A 150 10.40 6.09 2.26
CA GLN A 150 10.37 7.33 3.02
C GLN A 150 9.30 7.28 4.10
N LYS A 151 8.17 6.63 3.82
CA LYS A 151 7.05 6.50 4.76
C LYS A 151 6.29 5.18 4.57
N ILE A 152 6.02 4.54 5.71
CA ILE A 152 5.19 3.34 5.81
C ILE A 152 3.97 3.69 6.66
N SER A 153 2.77 3.54 6.10
CA SER A 153 1.52 3.86 6.76
C SER A 153 0.61 2.64 6.84
N ILE A 154 0.32 2.17 8.05
CA ILE A 154 -0.54 1.01 8.33
C ILE A 154 -1.59 1.44 9.36
N ARG A 155 -2.78 1.77 8.89
CA ARG A 155 -3.82 2.42 9.69
C ARG A 155 -5.11 1.63 9.61
N ALA A 156 -5.96 1.72 10.62
CA ALA A 156 -7.29 1.11 10.50
C ALA A 156 -8.13 1.77 9.42
N ASN A 157 -8.94 0.96 8.71
CA ASN A 157 -9.95 1.48 7.81
C ASN A 157 -11.12 2.15 8.58
N TYR A 158 -11.49 3.37 8.19
CA TYR A 158 -12.61 4.14 8.76
C TYR A 158 -14.00 3.62 8.34
N PHE A 159 -14.09 2.85 7.26
CA PHE A 159 -15.36 2.48 6.64
C PHE A 159 -16.04 1.25 7.27
N GLU A 160 -15.40 0.55 8.20
CA GLU A 160 -15.99 -0.60 8.92
C GLU A 160 -16.77 -0.19 10.18
N LYS A 161 -17.60 0.85 10.11
CA LYS A 161 -18.47 1.23 11.25
C LYS A 161 -19.56 0.19 11.59
N ASN A 162 -19.77 -0.81 10.74
CA ASN A 162 -20.89 -1.76 10.83
C ASN A 162 -20.47 -3.20 11.19
N THR A 163 -19.19 -3.46 11.44
CA THR A 163 -18.75 -4.76 11.98
C THR A 163 -18.61 -4.62 13.50
N HIS A 164 -19.23 -5.51 14.26
CA HIS A 164 -19.15 -5.55 15.74
C HIS A 164 -17.73 -5.96 16.23
N SER A 165 -16.73 -5.96 15.36
CA SER A 165 -15.37 -6.41 15.60
C SER A 165 -14.37 -5.28 15.37
N ASP A 166 -13.61 -4.96 16.42
CA ASP A 166 -12.46 -4.07 16.34
C ASP A 166 -11.33 -4.76 15.55
N ASN A 167 -11.24 -4.46 14.25
CA ASN A 167 -10.27 -5.05 13.30
C ASN A 167 -8.96 -4.24 13.19
N ARG A 168 -8.68 -3.41 14.22
CA ARG A 168 -7.50 -2.53 14.27
C ARG A 168 -6.31 -3.25 14.88
N LEU A 169 -5.11 -2.81 14.52
CA LEU A 169 -3.89 -3.34 15.11
C LEU A 169 -3.81 -3.02 16.60
N THR A 170 -3.38 -3.99 17.39
CA THR A 170 -3.16 -3.85 18.84
C THR A 170 -1.68 -3.72 19.20
N ARG A 171 -0.79 -3.93 18.22
CA ARG A 171 0.69 -3.86 18.34
C ARG A 171 1.34 -3.13 17.17
N ILE A 172 2.63 -2.84 17.32
CA ILE A 172 3.47 -2.34 16.23
C ILE A 172 3.71 -3.50 15.25
N PRO A 173 3.54 -3.30 13.93
CA PRO A 173 3.92 -4.31 12.94
C PRO A 173 5.39 -4.74 13.11
N ASN A 174 5.64 -6.04 13.00
CA ASN A 174 6.97 -6.63 13.27
C ASN A 174 7.94 -6.47 12.08
N PHE A 175 8.19 -5.23 11.70
CA PHE A 175 9.13 -4.86 10.65
C PHE A 175 10.57 -4.85 11.17
N ILE A 176 11.42 -5.69 10.57
CA ILE A 176 12.84 -5.84 10.93
C ILE A 176 13.75 -5.32 9.83
N ASN A 177 15.00 -5.01 10.19
CA ASN A 177 16.04 -4.55 9.26
C ASN A 177 15.65 -3.31 8.43
N VAL A 178 14.85 -2.41 9.01
CA VAL A 178 14.37 -1.22 8.30
C VAL A 178 15.53 -0.27 7.99
N GLN A 179 15.70 0.07 6.71
CA GLN A 179 16.76 0.95 6.22
C GLN A 179 16.34 2.41 6.22
N ASN A 180 17.30 3.34 6.24
CA ASN A 180 17.10 4.80 6.02
C ASN A 180 16.13 5.53 6.98
N ARG A 181 15.71 4.87 8.06
CA ARG A 181 14.88 5.43 9.12
C ARG A 181 13.64 6.19 8.58
N PRO A 182 12.75 5.55 7.83
CA PRO A 182 11.54 6.17 7.30
C PRO A 182 10.63 6.68 8.42
N ALA A 183 9.59 7.41 8.04
CA ALA A 183 8.46 7.67 8.91
C ALA A 183 7.58 6.40 9.03
N LEU A 184 7.16 6.06 10.25
CA LEU A 184 6.14 5.04 10.50
C LEU A 184 4.83 5.72 10.91
N ASP A 185 3.76 5.39 10.23
CA ASP A 185 2.44 5.94 10.50
C ASP A 185 1.46 4.82 10.84
N ILE A 186 1.20 4.69 12.13
CA ILE A 186 0.35 3.64 12.71
C ILE A 186 -0.75 4.28 13.56
N ASN A 187 -1.19 5.46 13.13
CA ASN A 187 -2.30 6.17 13.75
C ASN A 187 -3.61 5.37 13.62
N ASN A 188 -4.61 5.79 14.41
CA ASN A 188 -5.96 5.22 14.35
C ASN A 188 -6.01 3.70 14.55
N ASN A 189 -5.07 3.14 15.33
CA ASN A 189 -5.08 1.73 15.72
C ASN A 189 -5.52 1.60 17.18
N HIS A 190 -5.49 0.39 17.73
CA HIS A 190 -5.86 0.09 19.11
C HIS A 190 -4.65 -0.28 19.98
N ILE A 191 -3.51 0.33 19.71
CA ILE A 191 -2.28 0.11 20.48
C ILE A 191 -2.45 0.77 21.85
N LYS A 192 -2.47 -0.03 22.90
CA LYS A 192 -2.68 0.45 24.29
C LYS A 192 -1.39 0.66 25.06
N LYS A 193 -0.36 -0.12 24.77
CA LYS A 193 0.92 -0.12 25.49
C LYS A 193 2.04 -0.60 24.57
N LEU A 194 3.25 -0.11 24.81
CA LEU A 194 4.46 -0.58 24.14
C LEU A 194 5.21 -1.57 25.04
N THR A 195 5.46 -2.78 24.52
CA THR A 195 6.38 -3.75 25.12
C THR A 195 7.84 -3.30 24.94
N ARG A 196 8.79 -4.00 25.57
CA ARG A 196 10.22 -3.80 25.30
C ARG A 196 10.58 -4.06 23.85
N TYR A 197 9.90 -5.02 23.22
CA TYR A 197 10.14 -5.39 21.82
C TYR A 197 9.62 -4.30 20.86
N ASP A 198 8.39 -3.81 21.08
CA ASP A 198 7.83 -2.71 20.30
C ASP A 198 8.75 -1.48 20.31
N LYS A 199 9.29 -1.14 21.48
CA LYS A 199 10.26 -0.05 21.65
C LYS A 199 11.53 -0.28 20.84
N LYS A 200 12.00 -1.53 20.72
CA LYS A 200 13.16 -1.87 19.87
C LYS A 200 12.81 -1.65 18.39
N LEU A 201 11.64 -2.10 17.95
CA LEU A 201 11.18 -1.91 16.57
C LEU A 201 11.08 -0.43 16.20
N LEU A 202 10.49 0.39 17.09
CA LEU A 202 10.30 1.83 16.85
C LEU A 202 11.61 2.60 16.67
N ARG A 203 12.73 2.14 17.27
CA ARG A 203 14.05 2.79 17.11
C ARG A 203 14.60 2.75 15.69
N GLN A 204 14.04 1.93 14.82
CA GLN A 204 14.43 1.88 13.41
C GLN A 204 13.87 3.06 12.60
N TYR A 205 12.99 3.89 13.16
CA TYR A 205 12.33 5.00 12.45
C TYR A 205 12.87 6.37 12.90
N SER A 206 12.70 7.38 12.05
CA SER A 206 13.02 8.78 12.40
C SER A 206 11.82 9.48 13.02
N LYS A 207 10.62 9.18 12.51
CA LYS A 207 9.36 9.79 12.89
C LYS A 207 8.26 8.75 13.04
N VAL A 208 7.43 8.86 14.08
CA VAL A 208 6.37 7.90 14.37
C VAL A 208 5.06 8.62 14.68
N TYR A 209 4.01 8.34 13.89
CA TYR A 209 2.66 8.86 14.10
C TYR A 209 1.84 7.84 14.88
N LEU A 210 1.36 8.23 16.06
CA LEU A 210 0.62 7.39 17.01
C LEU A 210 -0.73 7.98 17.41
N TYR A 211 -1.14 9.12 16.87
CA TYR A 211 -2.41 9.75 17.20
C TYR A 211 -3.60 8.82 17.02
N SER A 212 -4.67 9.06 17.78
CA SER A 212 -5.87 8.20 17.79
C SER A 212 -5.61 6.73 18.16
N ASN A 213 -4.56 6.45 18.94
CA ASN A 213 -4.38 5.19 19.68
C ASN A 213 -4.62 5.42 21.17
N PRO A 214 -5.13 4.43 21.94
CA PRO A 214 -5.24 4.54 23.39
C PRO A 214 -3.91 4.83 24.12
N LEU A 215 -2.77 4.43 23.54
CA LEU A 215 -1.42 4.74 24.02
C LEU A 215 -1.15 6.26 24.18
N SER A 216 -1.91 7.13 23.50
CA SER A 216 -1.70 8.58 23.56
C SER A 216 -1.84 9.16 24.99
N ALA A 217 -2.54 8.45 25.88
CA ALA A 217 -2.61 8.80 27.30
C ALA A 217 -1.24 8.73 28.01
N ASP A 218 -0.29 7.94 27.49
CA ASP A 218 1.05 7.74 28.05
C ASP A 218 2.16 8.49 27.26
N LYS A 219 1.79 9.50 26.44
CA LYS A 219 2.71 10.14 25.48
C LYS A 219 4.04 10.61 26.07
N GLU A 220 4.01 11.30 27.21
CA GLU A 220 5.21 11.87 27.85
C GLU A 220 6.19 10.77 28.28
N LYS A 221 5.66 9.64 28.76
CA LYS A 221 6.46 8.48 29.14
C LYS A 221 7.10 7.83 27.92
N VAL A 222 6.34 7.68 26.84
CA VAL A 222 6.84 7.09 25.58
C VAL A 222 7.98 7.94 25.02
N GLU A 223 7.79 9.25 24.92
CA GLU A 223 8.82 10.19 24.41
C GLU A 223 10.08 10.18 25.29
N LYS A 224 9.92 10.12 26.62
CA LYS A 224 11.06 10.05 27.55
C LYS A 224 11.88 8.77 27.39
N GLU A 225 11.23 7.64 27.12
CA GLU A 225 11.89 6.33 26.96
C GLU A 225 12.49 6.14 25.55
N LEU A 226 11.91 6.78 24.53
CA LEU A 226 12.27 6.65 23.12
C LEU A 226 12.90 7.94 22.56
N LYS A 227 13.88 8.50 23.27
CA LYS A 227 14.65 9.66 22.83
C LYS A 227 15.26 9.45 21.44
N GLY A 228 15.27 10.51 20.63
CA GLY A 228 15.84 10.51 19.27
C GLY A 228 14.88 10.01 18.18
N ILE A 229 13.59 9.91 18.51
CA ILE A 229 12.49 9.68 17.57
C ILE A 229 11.54 10.87 17.68
N GLU A 230 11.12 11.43 16.54
CA GLU A 230 10.06 12.43 16.49
C GLU A 230 8.70 11.73 16.61
N PHE A 231 7.89 12.08 17.61
CA PHE A 231 6.54 11.54 17.76
C PHE A 231 5.48 12.56 17.33
N VAL A 232 4.42 12.07 16.69
CA VAL A 232 3.22 12.84 16.36
C VAL A 232 2.01 12.17 17.00
N TRP A 233 1.32 12.89 17.88
CA TRP A 233 0.24 12.40 18.75
C TRP A 233 -1.11 13.03 18.47
#